data_AF-A0A645GQ94-F1
#
_entry.id   AF-A0A645GQ94-F1
#
_cell.length_a   1.000
_cell.length_b   1.000
_cell.length_c   1.000
_cell.angle_alpha   90.00
_cell.angle_beta   90.00
_cell.angle_gamma   90.00
#
_symmetry.space_group_name_H-M   'P 1'
#
loop_
_entity.id
_entity.type
_entity.pdbx_description
1 polymer ?
#
loop_
_entity_poly.entity_id
_entity_poly.type
_entity_poly.pdbx_seq_one_letter_code
_entity_poly.pdbx_strand_id
1 'polypeptide(L)'
;MRADGVIISSDGWGNSDVDYTNTCEQLGTRGIAVTGLNFSGTVAQFVVVNDYLDGIVDINKSADGTETNVVGENNMVELDCKKATALLKLKMRKNEKK
;
A
#
# COMPACT_ATOMS: atom_id res chain seq x y z
N MET A 1 -1.41 24.11 -2.33
CA MET A 1 -0.53 22.98 -2.69
C MET A 1 -1.38 21.74 -2.80
N ARG A 2 -1.20 20.94 -3.84
CA ARG A 2 -1.82 19.62 -4.00
C ARG A 2 -0.69 18.60 -4.21
N ALA A 3 -0.81 17.41 -3.65
CA ALA A 3 0.14 16.33 -3.90
C ALA A 3 -0.11 15.69 -5.28
N ASP A 4 0.96 15.41 -6.01
CA ASP A 4 0.92 14.74 -7.32
C ASP A 4 0.91 13.20 -7.18
N GLY A 5 1.42 12.70 -6.06
CA GLY A 5 1.42 11.29 -5.71
C GLY A 5 1.55 11.10 -4.20
N VAL A 6 1.05 9.97 -3.70
CA VAL A 6 1.01 9.65 -2.27
C VAL A 6 1.47 8.22 -2.05
N ILE A 7 2.28 8.02 -1.01
CA ILE A 7 2.55 6.72 -0.40
C ILE A 7 1.81 6.70 0.94
N ILE A 8 0.89 5.74 1.12
CA ILE A 8 0.21 5.53 2.41
C ILE A 8 0.85 4.34 3.11
N SER A 9 1.14 4.46 4.40
CA SER A 9 1.48 3.32 5.25
C SER A 9 0.41 3.15 6.34
N SER A 10 0.03 1.91 6.61
CA SER A 10 -0.85 1.57 7.73
C SER A 10 -0.32 0.33 8.43
N ASP A 11 -0.50 0.30 9.75
CA ASP A 11 -0.34 -0.90 10.57
C ASP A 11 -1.75 -1.44 10.85
N GLY A 12 -2.19 -2.30 9.95
CA GLY A 12 -3.54 -2.85 9.91
C GLY A 12 -3.57 -4.03 8.95
N TRP A 13 -4.70 -4.73 8.91
CA TRP A 13 -4.94 -5.80 7.96
C TRP A 13 -6.43 -6.09 7.78
N GLY A 14 -6.77 -6.84 6.74
CA GLY A 14 -8.08 -7.47 6.62
C GLY A 14 -9.25 -6.48 6.68
N ASN A 15 -10.10 -6.65 7.69
CA ASN A 15 -11.27 -5.81 7.94
C ASN A 15 -10.94 -4.48 8.64
N SER A 16 -9.76 -4.37 9.27
CA SER A 16 -9.32 -3.13 9.92
C SER A 16 -8.91 -2.05 8.90
N ASP A 17 -8.63 -2.44 7.66
CA ASP A 17 -8.17 -1.54 6.59
C ASP A 17 -9.30 -0.89 5.76
N VAL A 18 -10.51 -0.81 6.30
CA VAL A 18 -11.62 -0.06 5.66
C VAL A 18 -11.20 1.37 5.34
N ASP A 19 -10.57 2.06 6.29
CA ASP A 19 -10.17 3.45 6.09
C ASP A 19 -8.97 3.57 5.15
N TYR A 20 -8.04 2.61 5.19
CA TYR A 20 -6.89 2.56 4.29
C TYR A 20 -7.36 2.42 2.82
N THR A 21 -8.23 1.45 2.58
CA THR A 21 -8.75 1.14 1.24
C THR A 21 -9.61 2.30 0.71
N ASN A 22 -10.49 2.87 1.53
CA ASN A 22 -11.26 4.07 1.19
C ASN A 22 -10.33 5.26 0.89
N THR A 23 -9.27 5.47 1.66
CA THR A 23 -8.31 6.56 1.41
C THR A 23 -7.62 6.40 0.05
N CYS A 24 -7.21 5.18 -0.32
CA CYS A 24 -6.68 4.91 -1.66
C CYS A 24 -7.67 5.26 -2.77
N GLU A 25 -8.95 4.90 -2.60
CA GLU A 25 -10.01 5.23 -3.56
C GLU A 25 -10.24 6.74 -3.68
N GLN A 26 -10.29 7.46 -2.55
CA GLN A 26 -10.48 8.90 -2.55
C GLN A 26 -9.32 9.63 -3.25
N LEU A 27 -8.08 9.16 -3.11
CA LEU A 27 -6.95 9.71 -3.85
C LEU A 27 -7.04 9.39 -5.35
N GLY A 28 -7.30 8.13 -5.68
CA GLY A 28 -7.38 7.64 -7.04
C GLY A 28 -8.45 8.33 -7.88
N THR A 29 -9.66 8.46 -7.32
CA THR A 29 -10.80 9.16 -7.96
C THR A 29 -10.52 10.65 -8.23
N ARG A 30 -9.61 11.26 -7.47
CA ARG A 30 -9.16 12.65 -7.68
C ARG A 30 -8.02 12.75 -8.70
N GLY A 31 -7.53 11.63 -9.23
CA GLY A 31 -6.40 11.58 -10.16
C GLY A 31 -5.04 11.72 -9.47
N ILE A 32 -4.97 11.47 -8.16
CA ILE A 32 -3.70 11.44 -7.41
C ILE A 32 -3.17 10.01 -7.46
N ALA A 33 -1.95 9.82 -7.96
CA ALA A 33 -1.33 8.50 -8.00
C ALA A 33 -1.10 7.99 -6.56
N VAL A 34 -1.52 6.76 -6.27
CA VAL A 34 -1.40 6.16 -4.94
C VAL A 34 -0.65 4.84 -4.98
N THR A 35 0.29 4.67 -4.04
CA THR A 35 0.90 3.40 -3.64
C THR A 35 0.89 3.31 -2.12
N GLY A 36 1.40 2.23 -1.56
CA GLY A 36 1.51 2.14 -0.12
C GLY A 36 2.25 0.92 0.39
N LEU A 37 2.25 0.79 1.70
CA LEU A 37 2.90 -0.26 2.48
C LEU A 37 1.86 -0.75 3.50
N ASN A 38 1.53 -2.04 3.47
CA ASN A 38 0.53 -2.64 4.35
C ASN A 38 0.81 -4.15 4.50
N PHE A 39 0.42 -4.73 5.62
CA PHE A 39 0.44 -6.17 5.85
C PHE A 39 -0.78 -6.82 5.15
N SER A 40 -0.66 -7.08 3.85
CA SER A 40 -1.82 -7.49 3.03
C SER A 40 -1.46 -8.54 1.96
N GLY A 41 -0.45 -9.36 2.21
CA GLY A 41 0.06 -10.38 1.28
C GLY A 41 -0.65 -11.74 1.36
N THR A 42 0.11 -12.76 1.74
CA THR A 42 -0.33 -14.17 1.75
C THR A 42 -1.50 -14.41 2.72
N VAL A 43 -1.49 -13.75 3.87
CA VAL A 43 -2.60 -13.74 4.82
C VAL A 43 -3.09 -12.31 5.02
N ALA A 44 -4.25 -12.18 5.66
CA ALA A 44 -4.82 -10.90 6.08
C ALA A 44 -5.04 -9.92 4.90
N GLN A 45 -5.39 -10.48 3.74
CA GLN A 45 -5.82 -9.72 2.56
C GLN A 45 -6.96 -8.77 2.88
N PHE A 46 -7.01 -7.65 2.16
CA PHE A 46 -8.09 -6.68 2.29
C PHE A 46 -9.47 -7.33 2.15
N VAL A 47 -10.36 -7.04 3.10
CA VAL A 47 -11.77 -7.47 3.01
C VAL A 47 -12.55 -6.51 2.11
N VAL A 48 -12.21 -5.23 2.13
CA VAL A 48 -12.77 -4.20 1.24
C VAL A 48 -11.76 -3.90 0.15
N VAL A 49 -12.19 -3.95 -1.11
CA VAL A 49 -11.30 -3.79 -2.28
C VAL A 49 -11.81 -2.72 -3.22
N ASN A 50 -10.90 -2.10 -3.97
CA ASN A 50 -11.20 -1.16 -5.05
C ASN A 50 -10.06 -1.17 -6.09
N ASP A 51 -10.25 -0.42 -7.18
CA ASP A 51 -9.34 -0.41 -8.34
C ASP A 51 -7.98 0.27 -8.09
N TYR A 52 -7.75 0.83 -6.90
CA TYR A 52 -6.57 1.64 -6.59
C TYR A 52 -5.57 0.97 -5.64
N LEU A 53 -5.77 -0.33 -5.34
CA LEU A 53 -4.91 -1.14 -4.45
C LEU A 53 -3.77 -1.87 -5.20
N ASP A 54 -3.65 -1.73 -6.52
CA ASP A 54 -2.66 -2.40 -7.37
C ASP A 54 -1.19 -1.99 -7.12
N GLY A 55 -0.96 -0.98 -6.28
CA GLY A 55 0.38 -0.46 -5.95
C GLY A 55 0.80 -0.66 -4.49
N ILE A 56 0.09 -1.49 -3.73
CA ILE A 56 0.42 -1.73 -2.32
C ILE A 56 1.55 -2.75 -2.22
N VAL A 57 2.59 -2.40 -1.48
CA VAL A 57 3.74 -3.27 -1.19
C VAL A 57 3.48 -3.98 0.13
N ASP A 58 3.53 -5.31 0.06
CA ASP A 58 3.36 -6.16 1.23
C ASP A 58 4.58 -6.07 2.17
N ILE A 59 4.30 -5.83 3.45
CA ILE A 59 5.32 -5.77 4.52
C ILE A 59 5.36 -7.05 5.37
N ASN A 60 4.62 -8.08 4.98
CA ASN A 60 4.75 -9.40 5.57
C ASN A 60 6.14 -10.00 5.30
N LYS A 61 6.87 -10.38 6.36
CA LYS A 61 8.26 -10.85 6.29
C LYS A 61 8.48 -12.23 6.87
N SER A 62 7.53 -12.75 7.65
CA SER A 62 7.65 -14.06 8.25
C SER A 62 7.64 -15.15 7.16
N ALA A 63 8.35 -16.25 7.42
CA ALA A 63 8.50 -17.32 6.43
C ALA A 63 7.18 -18.04 6.13
N ASP A 64 6.28 -18.11 7.12
CA ASP A 64 4.94 -18.68 7.02
C ASP A 64 3.89 -17.65 6.60
N GLY A 65 4.28 -16.38 6.49
CA GLY A 65 3.42 -15.29 6.10
C GLY A 65 2.43 -14.88 7.18
N THR A 66 2.69 -15.12 8.46
CA THR A 66 1.81 -14.72 9.59
C THR A 66 2.36 -13.53 10.39
N GLU A 67 1.49 -12.92 11.21
CA GLU A 67 1.91 -11.96 12.24
C GLU A 67 2.54 -12.72 13.42
N THR A 68 3.71 -12.28 13.86
CA THR A 68 4.57 -13.08 14.75
C THR A 68 4.69 -12.56 16.18
N ASN A 69 4.03 -11.45 16.53
CA ASN A 69 4.14 -10.74 17.81
C ASN A 69 5.58 -10.36 18.19
N VAL A 70 6.50 -10.41 17.22
CA VAL A 70 7.90 -10.01 17.36
C VAL A 70 8.05 -8.60 16.82
N VAL A 71 8.49 -7.69 17.69
CA VAL A 71 8.69 -6.29 17.34
C VAL A 71 9.65 -6.17 16.16
N GLY A 72 9.17 -5.58 15.07
CA GLY A 72 9.98 -5.26 13.90
C GLY A 72 10.13 -6.39 12.87
N GLU A 73 9.65 -7.60 13.12
CA GLU A 73 9.74 -8.69 12.16
C GLU A 73 8.90 -8.40 10.90
N ASN A 74 7.61 -8.07 11.07
CA ASN A 74 6.70 -7.70 9.97
C ASN A 74 6.69 -6.19 9.70
N ASN A 75 7.87 -5.58 9.63
CA ASN A 75 8.00 -4.15 9.35
C ASN A 75 8.59 -3.89 7.97
N MET A 76 8.27 -2.73 7.40
CA MET A 76 8.88 -2.27 6.16
C MET A 76 10.38 -2.09 6.32
N VAL A 77 11.13 -2.63 5.36
CA VAL A 77 12.57 -2.37 5.23
C VAL A 77 12.85 -1.39 4.10
N GLU A 78 14.09 -0.91 4.01
CA GLU A 78 14.51 0.05 2.98
C GLU A 78 14.12 -0.39 1.55
N LEU A 79 14.20 -1.70 1.27
CA LEU A 79 13.83 -2.25 -0.03
C LEU A 79 12.33 -2.06 -0.33
N ASP A 80 11.45 -2.19 0.65
CA ASP A 80 10.00 -2.01 0.46
C ASP A 80 9.67 -0.55 0.18
N CYS A 81 10.30 0.37 0.91
CA CYS A 81 10.19 1.81 0.67
C CYS A 81 10.68 2.18 -0.74
N LYS A 82 11.77 1.59 -1.21
CA LYS A 82 12.27 1.78 -2.58
C LYS A 82 11.29 1.24 -3.62
N LYS A 83 10.68 0.06 -3.38
CA LYS A 83 9.65 -0.51 -4.27
C LYS A 83 8.42 0.41 -4.33
N ALA A 84 7.88 0.83 -3.20
CA ALA A 84 6.71 1.72 -3.14
C ALA A 84 6.97 3.05 -3.86
N THR A 85 8.18 3.61 -3.71
CA THR A 85 8.62 4.82 -4.42
C THR A 85 8.72 4.60 -5.92
N ALA A 86 9.30 3.49 -6.36
CA ALA A 86 9.43 3.18 -7.79
C ALA A 86 8.06 2.95 -8.46
N LEU A 87 7.17 2.23 -7.78
CA LEU A 87 5.78 2.02 -8.21
C LEU A 87 5.03 3.35 -8.33
N LEU A 88 5.21 4.27 -7.38
CA LEU A 88 4.55 5.57 -7.44
C LEU A 88 5.01 6.35 -8.67
N LYS A 89 6.32 6.41 -8.91
CA LYS A 89 6.89 7.06 -10.10
C LYS A 89 6.41 6.42 -11.41
N LEU A 90 6.21 5.11 -11.44
CA LEU A 90 5.63 4.41 -12.60
C LEU A 90 4.17 4.82 -12.81
N LYS A 91 3.36 4.84 -11.76
CA LYS A 91 1.95 5.27 -11.82
C LYS A 91 1.81 6.73 -12.25
N MET A 92 2.60 7.64 -11.68
CA MET A 92 2.58 9.06 -12.06
C MET A 92 2.87 9.25 -13.55
N ARG A 93 3.93 8.62 -14.08
CA ARG A 93 4.26 8.66 -15.52
C ARG A 93 3.16 8.06 -16.40
N LYS A 94 2.42 7.07 -15.92
CA LYS A 94 1.28 6.48 -16.66
C LYS A 94 0.10 7.47 -16.70
N ASN A 95 -0.13 8.20 -15.62
CA ASN A 95 -1.20 9.20 -15.54
C ASN A 95 -0.91 10.43 -16.42
N GLU A 96 0.35 10.87 -16.51
CA GLU A 96 0.76 11.97 -17.42
C GLU A 96 0.55 11.66 -18.90
N LYS A 97 0.51 10.37 -19.27
CA LYS A 97 0.31 9.90 -20.65
C LYS A 97 -1.16 9.66 -21.02
N LYS A 98 -2.08 9.78 -20.06
CA LYS A 98 -3.53 9.69 -20.29
C LYS A 98 -4.10 11.07 -20.56
#